data_AF-A0A6J4FJR0-F1
#
_entry.id   AF-A0A6J4FJR0-F1
#
_cell.length_a   1.000
_cell.length_b   1.000
_cell.length_c   1.000
_cell.angle_alpha   90.00
_cell.angle_beta   90.00
_cell.angle_gamma   90.00
#
_symmetry.space_group_name_H-M   'P 1'
#
loop_
_entity.id
_entity.type
_entity.pdbx_description
1 polymer ?
#
loop_
_entity_poly.entity_id
_entity_poly.type
_entity_poly.pdbx_seq_one_letter_code
_entity_poly.pdbx_strand_id
1 'polypeptide(L)'
;MSERSRRLPMAPTKLSPQDYARTVGSHLKTREGAVPRIYTDGKGIPTMGTGIALAVSGDGGKTYKLRDLDQIGAEISGDPARPYKFSETEQKLLNDTVGKLNDPNVKAKDRPAEAQKLIPPYKPGKETAADNKFGFTLSDERIARQAESAWNQHRQSAMKAVRDQAKARGWSKERTESYIDALKGSKQEIALTSLAYNGVPAPKATGALLDGDPVTLRKEILYGSNPPSNTTSRTGIADRRKDEADLAAGRFEDWTPEQREQWRQVEADPNVRQYRGTFPATFPQYGPPIPPAGPEPRPQPEPIAGAGEDDLKGGAGNDTLGPDTLGPDTLGTDPQVAAMVEMAGRPVDNPGRSALLKPVERLTQAEMMDMINHAQADYRGYRSGDPLKAHTYERVQDWHVAMYGDAPQGNDGGKPVEPAPIRPIPDRPAPHTTPDGGDLWQATARIGAKVAEAAGSEGYSSAVTGLQRGLNILNQAHPLPKRSPAYGPYSGLGPVDEDGAYGPQTDFALKHATARLGPHKVEEGLALGRFNAFARDARRTGNAEGLEARTHAILGPLFRKDDQGPKVEAGVLQDTLNGFGQDLKVDEWIGPKTTAAFGAVLKDQDPDAVTLAFGRGLGLL
;
A
#
# COMPACT_ATOMS: atom_id res chain seq x y z
N MET A 1 -7.31 9.11 -49.01
CA MET A 1 -7.11 9.25 -47.54
C MET A 1 -6.25 8.07 -47.11
N SER A 2 -5.08 8.30 -46.51
CA SER A 2 -4.15 7.22 -46.13
C SER A 2 -4.75 6.34 -45.01
N GLU A 3 -4.30 5.09 -44.92
CA GLU A 3 -4.72 4.07 -43.93
C GLU A 3 -4.69 4.52 -42.45
N ARG A 4 -4.03 5.64 -42.13
CA ARG A 4 -4.13 6.29 -40.80
C ARG A 4 -5.54 6.81 -40.46
N SER A 5 -6.49 6.83 -41.40
CA SER A 5 -7.77 7.52 -41.26
C SER A 5 -8.87 6.78 -40.45
N ARG A 6 -8.60 5.64 -39.80
CA ARG A 6 -9.67 4.87 -39.09
C ARG A 6 -9.27 4.23 -37.76
N ARG A 7 -8.16 4.62 -37.12
CA ARG A 7 -7.92 4.11 -35.77
C ARG A 7 -8.95 4.71 -34.80
N LEU A 8 -9.59 3.83 -34.04
CA LEU A 8 -10.48 4.23 -32.95
C LEU A 8 -9.63 4.75 -31.80
N PRO A 9 -10.09 5.77 -31.06
CA PRO A 9 -9.36 6.22 -29.88
C PRO A 9 -9.29 5.12 -28.84
N MET A 10 -8.27 5.18 -27.98
CA MET A 10 -8.15 4.26 -26.86
C MET A 10 -9.39 4.36 -25.97
N ALA A 11 -9.98 3.22 -25.62
CA ALA A 11 -11.09 3.17 -24.69
C ALA A 11 -10.62 3.62 -23.29
N PRO A 12 -11.24 4.66 -22.69
CA PRO A 12 -10.85 5.11 -21.35
C PRO A 12 -11.13 4.04 -20.29
N THR A 13 -10.15 3.78 -19.43
CA THR A 13 -10.29 2.86 -18.30
C THR A 13 -10.99 3.59 -17.15
N LYS A 14 -12.32 3.45 -17.08
CA LYS A 14 -13.15 4.08 -16.04
C LYS A 14 -12.80 3.55 -14.65
N LEU A 15 -12.79 4.47 -13.69
CA LEU A 15 -12.71 4.19 -12.27
C LEU A 15 -14.05 4.53 -11.61
N SER A 16 -14.37 3.87 -10.50
CA SER A 16 -15.44 4.36 -9.62
C SER A 16 -15.08 5.77 -9.12
N PRO A 17 -16.06 6.63 -8.76
CA PRO A 17 -15.76 7.95 -8.20
C PRO A 17 -14.80 7.89 -7.00
N GLN A 18 -14.94 6.85 -6.16
CA GLN A 18 -14.10 6.61 -5.00
C GLN A 18 -12.67 6.20 -5.38
N ASP A 19 -12.51 5.32 -6.37
CA ASP A 19 -11.20 4.90 -6.87
C ASP A 19 -10.49 6.01 -7.63
N TYR A 20 -11.25 6.83 -8.36
CA TYR A 20 -10.71 8.02 -9.02
C TYR A 20 -10.15 8.99 -7.99
N ALA A 21 -10.94 9.38 -6.98
CA ALA A 21 -10.49 10.30 -5.94
C ALA A 21 -9.28 9.74 -5.17
N ARG A 22 -9.29 8.43 -4.87
CA ARG A 22 -8.16 7.74 -4.23
C ARG A 22 -6.91 7.75 -5.09
N THR A 23 -7.04 7.44 -6.39
CA THR A 23 -5.92 7.38 -7.33
C THR A 23 -5.32 8.77 -7.53
N VAL A 24 -6.16 9.80 -7.73
CA VAL A 24 -5.71 11.20 -7.83
C VAL A 24 -5.03 11.64 -6.53
N GLY A 25 -5.65 11.39 -5.38
CA GLY A 25 -5.08 11.75 -4.07
C GLY A 25 -3.75 11.07 -3.79
N SER A 26 -3.65 9.76 -4.05
CA SER A 26 -2.42 8.98 -3.89
C SER A 26 -1.33 9.46 -4.85
N HIS A 27 -1.67 9.71 -6.12
CA HIS A 27 -0.75 10.21 -7.14
C HIS A 27 -0.19 11.58 -6.76
N LEU A 28 -1.06 12.53 -6.37
CA LEU A 28 -0.65 13.87 -5.95
C LEU A 28 0.17 13.82 -4.65
N LYS A 29 -0.24 13.01 -3.67
CA LYS A 29 0.50 12.81 -2.42
C LYS A 29 1.91 12.28 -2.67
N THR A 30 2.03 11.28 -3.54
CA THR A 30 3.30 10.61 -3.86
C THR A 30 4.22 11.50 -4.71
N ARG A 31 3.66 12.26 -5.66
CA ARG A 31 4.45 12.95 -6.69
C ARG A 31 4.60 14.46 -6.49
N GLU A 32 3.63 15.13 -5.87
CA GLU A 32 3.73 16.56 -5.55
C GLU A 32 4.24 16.82 -4.13
N GLY A 33 4.21 15.79 -3.26
CA GLY A 33 4.51 15.93 -1.85
C GLY A 33 3.36 16.62 -1.13
N ALA A 34 2.52 15.83 -0.47
CA ALA A 34 1.54 16.35 0.48
C ALA A 34 2.24 16.70 1.79
N VAL A 35 2.48 17.98 2.03
CA VAL A 35 3.14 18.43 3.26
C VAL A 35 2.09 18.95 4.24
N PRO A 36 1.90 18.28 5.39
CA PRO A 36 0.84 18.63 6.33
C PRO A 36 1.21 19.84 7.21
N ARG A 37 2.21 20.63 6.82
CA ARG A 37 2.71 21.82 7.49
C ARG A 37 3.14 22.87 6.47
N ILE A 38 3.46 24.07 6.94
CA ILE A 38 4.19 25.05 6.14
C ILE A 38 5.66 24.61 6.06
N TYR A 39 6.20 24.64 4.85
CA TYR A 39 7.59 24.37 4.52
C TYR A 39 8.09 25.44 3.54
N THR A 40 9.37 25.45 3.19
CA THR A 40 9.86 26.27 2.06
C THR A 40 10.19 25.42 0.86
N ASP A 41 9.78 25.86 -0.33
CA ASP A 41 10.11 25.16 -1.58
C ASP A 41 11.60 25.35 -1.98
N GLY A 42 11.99 24.84 -3.16
CA GLY A 42 13.35 24.97 -3.69
C GLY A 42 13.80 26.42 -3.96
N LYS A 43 12.87 27.38 -3.97
CA LYS A 43 13.12 28.82 -4.11
C LYS A 43 13.09 29.53 -2.75
N GLY A 44 12.88 28.80 -1.65
CA GLY A 44 12.77 29.35 -0.30
C GLY A 44 11.40 29.99 -0.03
N ILE A 45 10.42 29.84 -0.92
CA ILE A 45 9.09 30.41 -0.78
C ILE A 45 8.31 29.57 0.25
N PRO A 46 7.70 30.19 1.28
CA PRO A 46 6.83 29.48 2.19
C PRO A 46 5.64 28.90 1.41
N THR A 47 5.41 27.60 1.59
CA THR A 47 4.50 26.77 0.82
C THR A 47 3.84 25.76 1.75
N MET A 48 2.64 25.28 1.43
CA MET A 48 1.95 24.26 2.22
C MET A 48 1.13 23.30 1.37
N GLY A 49 0.72 22.19 1.97
CA GLY A 49 -0.21 21.24 1.36
C GLY A 49 0.35 20.64 0.09
N THR A 50 -0.37 20.83 -1.02
CA THR A 50 0.04 20.36 -2.36
C THR A 50 0.80 21.42 -3.16
N GLY A 51 1.72 22.14 -2.53
CA GLY A 51 2.51 23.18 -3.21
C GLY A 51 1.86 24.57 -3.28
N ILE A 52 0.93 24.89 -2.39
CA ILE A 52 0.30 26.21 -2.36
C ILE A 52 1.30 27.24 -1.81
N ALA A 53 1.80 28.11 -2.68
CA ALA A 53 2.65 29.22 -2.30
C ALA A 53 1.90 30.23 -1.41
N LEU A 54 2.54 30.61 -0.31
CA LEU A 54 2.03 31.59 0.64
C LEU A 54 2.54 33.00 0.34
N ALA A 55 3.57 33.13 -0.49
CA ALA A 55 4.05 34.40 -1.01
C ALA A 55 3.95 34.43 -2.53
N VAL A 56 3.61 35.59 -3.08
CA VAL A 56 3.49 35.83 -4.53
C VAL A 56 4.56 36.82 -4.96
N SER A 57 4.97 36.74 -6.23
CA SER A 57 5.84 37.75 -6.80
C SER A 57 5.13 39.10 -6.82
N GLY A 58 5.78 40.14 -6.31
CA GLY A 58 5.37 41.53 -6.45
C GLY A 58 5.64 42.08 -7.85
N ASP A 59 5.32 43.37 -8.03
CA ASP A 59 5.40 44.06 -9.31
C ASP A 59 6.80 43.96 -9.93
N GLY A 60 6.86 43.42 -11.15
CA GLY A 60 8.11 43.28 -11.91
C GLY A 60 8.95 42.04 -11.60
N GLY A 61 8.47 41.07 -10.82
CA GLY A 61 9.16 39.77 -10.68
C GLY A 61 10.32 39.73 -9.68
N LYS A 62 10.64 40.87 -9.04
CA LYS A 62 11.89 41.08 -8.29
C LYS A 62 11.77 40.91 -6.78
N THR A 63 10.57 41.01 -6.23
CA THR A 63 10.29 40.91 -4.80
C THR A 63 9.17 39.91 -4.57
N TYR A 64 9.11 39.34 -3.36
CA TYR A 64 8.01 38.49 -2.91
C TYR A 64 7.19 39.23 -1.86
N LYS A 65 5.87 39.10 -1.93
CA LYS A 65 4.94 39.61 -0.91
C LYS A 65 4.16 38.44 -0.33
N LEU A 66 4.09 38.36 1.00
CA LEU A 66 3.23 37.39 1.66
C LEU A 66 1.76 37.66 1.27
N ARG A 67 1.01 36.59 0.99
CA ARG A 67 -0.44 36.69 0.80
C ARG A 67 -1.10 37.18 2.08
N ASP A 68 -2.33 37.65 1.93
CA ASP A 68 -3.14 38.04 3.08
C ASP A 68 -3.26 36.88 4.08
N LEU A 69 -3.03 37.17 5.37
CA LEU A 69 -2.97 36.15 6.42
C LEU A 69 -4.33 35.49 6.67
N ASP A 70 -5.44 36.21 6.50
CA ASP A 70 -6.78 35.62 6.62
C ASP A 70 -7.06 34.70 5.42
N GLN A 71 -6.60 35.04 4.22
CA GLN A 71 -6.67 34.11 3.08
C GLN A 71 -5.84 32.85 3.30
N ILE A 72 -4.61 32.98 3.82
CA ILE A 72 -3.79 31.81 4.17
C ILE A 72 -4.48 31.01 5.28
N GLY A 73 -5.01 31.69 6.30
CA GLY A 73 -5.72 31.06 7.42
C GLY A 73 -6.97 30.29 6.98
N ALA A 74 -7.75 30.86 6.06
CA ALA A 74 -8.90 30.20 5.43
C ALA A 74 -8.48 28.98 4.61
N GLU A 75 -7.32 29.07 3.96
CA GLU A 75 -6.73 27.98 3.20
C GLU A 75 -6.23 26.84 4.11
N ILE A 76 -5.89 27.13 5.37
CA ILE A 76 -5.54 26.13 6.39
C ILE A 76 -6.79 25.50 6.98
N SER A 77 -7.76 26.30 7.43
CA SER A 77 -8.98 25.80 8.08
C SER A 77 -9.97 25.17 7.10
N GLY A 78 -9.91 25.58 5.83
CA GLY A 78 -10.92 25.27 4.82
C GLY A 78 -12.26 26.00 5.01
N ASP A 79 -12.30 26.98 5.91
CA ASP A 79 -13.48 27.78 6.21
C ASP A 79 -13.11 29.28 6.19
N PRO A 80 -13.47 30.02 5.13
CA PRO A 80 -13.22 31.46 5.05
C PRO A 80 -13.88 32.29 6.16
N ALA A 81 -14.97 31.78 6.77
CA ALA A 81 -15.61 32.46 7.89
C ALA A 81 -14.87 32.23 9.21
N ARG A 82 -14.03 31.18 9.29
CA ARG A 82 -13.23 30.83 10.47
C ARG A 82 -11.79 30.49 10.04
N PRO A 83 -11.02 31.49 9.56
CA PRO A 83 -9.64 31.27 9.16
C PRO A 83 -8.78 30.91 10.38
N TYR A 84 -7.77 30.05 10.17
CA TYR A 84 -6.73 29.83 11.17
C TYR A 84 -6.08 31.17 11.55
N LYS A 85 -5.99 31.43 12.86
CA LYS A 85 -5.41 32.67 13.39
C LYS A 85 -3.98 32.40 13.81
N PHE A 86 -3.05 32.92 13.03
CA PHE A 86 -1.63 32.88 13.35
C PHE A 86 -1.35 33.67 14.62
N SER A 87 -0.59 33.08 15.54
CA SER A 87 0.02 33.80 16.66
C SER A 87 1.01 34.85 16.15
N GLU A 88 1.32 35.86 16.97
CA GLU A 88 2.31 36.89 16.62
C GLU A 88 3.66 36.29 16.23
N THR A 89 4.06 35.19 16.89
CA THR A 89 5.32 34.48 16.61
C THR A 89 5.29 33.83 15.22
N GLU A 90 4.19 33.19 14.83
CA GLU A 90 4.06 32.56 13.51
C GLU A 90 3.96 33.60 12.40
N GLN A 91 3.24 34.70 12.63
CA GLN A 91 3.17 35.82 11.68
C GLN A 91 4.55 36.43 11.45
N LYS A 92 5.31 36.65 12.53
CA LYS A 92 6.69 37.12 12.44
C LYS A 92 7.56 36.15 11.67
N LEU A 93 7.45 34.84 11.91
CA LEU A 93 8.22 33.82 11.21
C LEU A 93 7.94 33.83 9.69
N LEU A 94 6.67 33.92 9.26
CA LEU A 94 6.31 34.02 7.84
C LEU A 94 6.88 35.29 7.20
N ASN A 95 6.73 36.43 7.86
CA ASN A 95 7.24 37.70 7.37
C ASN A 95 8.77 37.73 7.29
N ASP A 96 9.47 37.21 8.30
CA ASP A 96 10.93 37.11 8.31
C ASP A 96 11.42 36.19 7.17
N THR A 97 10.71 35.07 6.93
CA THR A 97 11.05 34.14 5.84
C THR A 97 10.91 34.80 4.48
N VAL A 98 9.82 35.53 4.22
CA VAL A 98 9.66 36.32 2.98
C VAL A 98 10.66 37.47 2.93
N GLY A 99 10.98 38.08 4.07
CA GLY A 99 12.00 39.13 4.21
C GLY A 99 13.37 38.66 3.73
N LYS A 100 13.78 37.43 4.06
CA LYS A 100 15.03 36.83 3.56
C LYS A 100 15.07 36.67 2.04
N LEU A 101 13.92 36.43 1.39
CA LEU A 101 13.83 36.38 -0.08
C LEU A 101 14.01 37.76 -0.73
N ASN A 102 13.78 38.84 0.03
CA ASN A 102 13.87 40.22 -0.43
C ASN A 102 15.13 40.95 0.06
N ASP A 103 15.93 40.33 0.92
CA ASP A 103 17.06 41.00 1.60
C ASP A 103 18.10 41.49 0.57
N PRO A 104 18.31 42.82 0.43
CA PRO A 104 19.28 43.36 -0.52
C PRO A 104 20.72 43.04 -0.13
N ASN A 105 20.97 42.70 1.15
CA ASN A 105 22.30 42.37 1.65
C ASN A 105 22.67 40.90 1.41
N VAL A 106 21.70 40.06 1.06
CA VAL A 106 21.92 38.65 0.70
C VAL A 106 21.92 38.53 -0.82
N LYS A 107 22.97 37.92 -1.38
CA LYS A 107 23.07 37.65 -2.82
C LYS A 107 21.87 36.83 -3.27
N ALA A 108 21.26 37.18 -4.40
CA ALA A 108 20.01 36.57 -4.89
C ALA A 108 20.02 35.03 -4.89
N LYS A 109 21.16 34.40 -5.23
CA LYS A 109 21.34 32.94 -5.23
C LYS A 109 21.30 32.29 -3.84
N ASP A 110 21.64 33.02 -2.79
CA ASP A 110 21.78 32.51 -1.42
C ASP A 110 20.49 32.74 -0.60
N ARG A 111 19.60 33.62 -1.06
CA ARG A 111 18.33 33.95 -0.39
C ARG A 111 17.42 32.74 -0.12
N PRO A 112 17.25 31.77 -1.06
CA PRO A 112 16.47 30.57 -0.77
C PRO A 112 17.00 29.79 0.42
N ALA A 113 18.33 29.65 0.54
CA ALA A 113 18.97 28.92 1.63
C ALA A 113 18.81 29.66 2.98
N GLU A 114 18.89 31.00 2.98
CA GLU A 114 18.63 31.78 4.20
C GLU A 114 17.16 31.68 4.67
N ALA A 115 16.20 31.69 3.74
CA ALA A 115 14.78 31.48 4.06
C ALA A 115 14.53 30.06 4.63
N GLN A 116 15.16 29.05 4.04
CA GLN A 116 15.08 27.64 4.47
C GLN A 116 15.63 27.38 5.89
N LYS A 117 16.48 28.27 6.44
CA LYS A 117 16.92 28.18 7.84
C LYS A 117 15.82 28.53 8.83
N LEU A 118 14.87 29.38 8.43
CA LEU A 118 13.77 29.83 9.28
C LEU A 118 12.62 28.81 9.26
N ILE A 119 12.19 28.42 8.06
CA ILE A 119 11.19 27.38 7.84
C ILE A 119 11.87 26.27 7.02
N PRO A 120 12.12 25.08 7.59
CA PRO A 120 12.82 24.02 6.88
C PRO A 120 12.09 23.52 5.63
N PRO A 121 12.82 23.14 4.57
CA PRO A 121 12.22 22.51 3.39
C PRO A 121 11.65 21.14 3.75
N TYR A 122 10.70 20.67 2.94
CA TYR A 122 10.17 19.32 3.06
C TYR A 122 11.15 18.30 2.48
N LYS A 123 11.45 17.25 3.25
CA LYS A 123 12.29 16.11 2.84
C LYS A 123 11.50 14.82 3.08
N PRO A 124 10.95 14.20 2.01
CA PRO A 124 10.22 12.94 2.13
C PRO A 124 10.99 11.90 2.94
N GLY A 125 10.32 11.27 3.91
CA GLY A 125 10.91 10.24 4.77
C GLY A 125 11.90 10.72 5.83
N LYS A 126 12.13 12.04 5.95
CA LYS A 126 13.03 12.63 6.96
C LYS A 126 12.35 13.72 7.81
N GLU A 127 11.03 13.82 7.72
CA GLU A 127 10.25 14.79 8.49
C GLU A 127 10.17 14.40 9.97
N THR A 128 10.36 15.38 10.84
CA THR A 128 10.15 15.24 12.29
C THR A 128 9.06 16.19 12.76
N ALA A 129 8.43 15.90 13.90
CA ALA A 129 7.47 16.84 14.52
C ALA A 129 8.11 18.21 14.82
N ALA A 130 9.41 18.25 15.10
CA ALA A 130 10.18 19.47 15.36
C ALA A 130 10.34 20.38 14.12
N ASP A 131 10.13 19.85 12.91
CA ASP A 131 10.16 20.61 11.66
C ASP A 131 8.89 21.43 11.44
N ASN A 132 7.80 21.13 12.15
CA ASN A 132 6.60 21.96 12.14
C ASN A 132 6.77 23.17 13.06
N LYS A 133 6.87 24.36 12.48
CA LYS A 133 7.02 25.64 13.20
C LYS A 133 5.70 26.34 13.49
N PHE A 134 4.57 25.67 13.20
CA PHE A 134 3.23 26.25 13.29
C PHE A 134 2.32 25.38 14.15
N GLY A 135 1.37 26.01 14.84
CA GLY A 135 0.43 25.38 15.78
C GLY A 135 -0.68 24.56 15.11
N PHE A 136 -0.52 24.20 13.83
CA PHE A 136 -1.49 23.42 13.08
C PHE A 136 -0.83 22.32 12.27
N THR A 137 -1.62 21.33 11.88
CA THR A 137 -1.27 20.33 10.88
C THR A 137 -2.44 20.24 9.90
N LEU A 138 -2.18 20.35 8.59
CA LEU A 138 -3.24 20.18 7.59
C LEU A 138 -3.74 18.74 7.63
N SER A 139 -5.05 18.57 7.69
CA SER A 139 -5.66 17.25 7.52
C SER A 139 -5.47 16.76 6.09
N ASP A 140 -5.38 15.45 5.88
CA ASP A 140 -5.32 14.90 4.51
C ASP A 140 -6.57 15.27 3.70
N GLU A 141 -7.73 15.48 4.35
CA GLU A 141 -8.93 15.99 3.68
C GLU A 141 -8.69 17.41 3.16
N ARG A 142 -8.07 18.29 3.95
CA ARG A 142 -7.75 19.64 3.50
C ARG A 142 -6.76 19.62 2.37
N ILE A 143 -5.70 18.82 2.50
CA ILE A 143 -4.71 18.62 1.44
C ILE A 143 -5.39 18.07 0.18
N ALA A 144 -6.32 17.11 0.30
CA ALA A 144 -7.06 16.57 -0.84
C ALA A 144 -7.93 17.63 -1.52
N ARG A 145 -8.63 18.48 -0.76
CA ARG A 145 -9.42 19.60 -1.32
C ARG A 145 -8.55 20.65 -2.01
N GLN A 146 -7.38 20.93 -1.44
CA GLN A 146 -6.35 21.78 -2.06
C GLN A 146 -5.90 21.19 -3.40
N ALA A 147 -5.60 19.89 -3.38
CA ALA A 147 -5.22 19.13 -4.55
C ALA A 147 -6.32 19.18 -5.62
N GLU A 148 -7.58 18.98 -5.24
CA GLU A 148 -8.74 18.98 -6.14
C GLU A 148 -8.94 20.31 -6.86
N SER A 149 -8.77 21.44 -6.14
CA SER A 149 -8.90 22.77 -6.75
C SER A 149 -7.84 23.00 -7.83
N ALA A 150 -6.57 22.71 -7.52
CA ALA A 150 -5.48 22.77 -8.50
C ALA A 150 -5.69 21.77 -9.64
N TRP A 151 -6.10 20.55 -9.31
CA TRP A 151 -6.36 19.47 -10.26
C TRP A 151 -7.40 19.87 -11.31
N ASN A 152 -8.48 20.53 -10.91
CA ASN A 152 -9.53 20.98 -11.83
C ASN A 152 -9.02 21.97 -12.87
N GLN A 153 -8.11 22.88 -12.51
CA GLN A 153 -7.49 23.80 -13.46
C GLN A 153 -6.63 23.05 -14.47
N HIS A 154 -5.76 22.15 -14.01
CA HIS A 154 -4.89 21.36 -14.87
C HIS A 154 -5.66 20.37 -15.74
N ARG A 155 -6.78 19.85 -15.23
CA ARG A 155 -7.71 19.02 -15.98
C ARG A 155 -8.27 19.77 -17.18
N GLN A 156 -8.65 21.04 -17.01
CA GLN A 156 -9.11 21.86 -18.13
C GLN A 156 -8.00 22.06 -19.18
N SER A 157 -6.75 22.29 -18.75
CA SER A 157 -5.60 22.37 -19.66
C SER A 157 -5.37 21.06 -20.42
N ALA A 158 -5.46 19.91 -19.75
CA ALA A 158 -5.35 18.59 -20.37
C ALA A 158 -6.47 18.35 -21.40
N MET A 159 -7.73 18.67 -21.05
CA MET A 159 -8.86 18.54 -21.98
C MET A 159 -8.75 19.51 -23.16
N LYS A 160 -8.18 20.71 -22.96
CA LYS A 160 -7.86 21.61 -24.08
C LYS A 160 -6.86 20.97 -25.04
N ALA A 161 -5.81 20.32 -24.54
CA ALA A 161 -4.86 19.60 -25.39
C ALA A 161 -5.53 18.46 -26.18
N VAL A 162 -6.48 17.74 -25.57
CA VAL A 162 -7.31 16.73 -26.28
C VAL A 162 -8.10 17.38 -27.42
N ARG A 163 -8.77 18.52 -27.18
CA ARG A 163 -9.50 19.25 -28.23
C ARG A 163 -8.59 19.69 -29.38
N ASP A 164 -7.43 20.27 -29.05
CA ASP A 164 -6.47 20.75 -30.04
C ASP A 164 -5.96 19.58 -30.91
N GLN A 165 -5.63 18.44 -30.31
CA GLN A 165 -5.17 17.25 -31.02
C GLN A 165 -6.26 16.53 -31.82
N ALA A 166 -7.52 16.53 -31.33
CA ALA A 166 -8.66 15.98 -32.04
C ALA A 166 -9.02 16.84 -33.27
N LYS A 167 -9.00 18.17 -33.12
CA LYS A 167 -9.18 19.11 -34.24
C LYS A 167 -8.10 18.93 -35.30
N ALA A 168 -6.84 18.77 -34.90
CA ALA A 168 -5.74 18.49 -35.83
C ALA A 168 -5.91 17.17 -36.61
N ARG A 169 -6.69 16.22 -36.07
CA ARG A 169 -7.07 14.95 -36.71
C ARG A 169 -8.38 15.01 -37.49
N GLY A 170 -8.99 16.20 -37.62
CA GLY A 170 -10.25 16.38 -38.32
C GLY A 170 -11.47 15.78 -37.61
N TRP A 171 -11.40 15.54 -36.31
CA TRP A 171 -12.59 15.11 -35.55
C TRP A 171 -13.61 16.25 -35.47
N SER A 172 -14.91 15.90 -35.52
CA SER A 172 -15.96 16.86 -35.25
C SER A 172 -15.95 17.29 -33.77
N LYS A 173 -16.62 18.41 -33.48
CA LYS A 173 -16.78 18.90 -32.10
C LYS A 173 -17.53 17.87 -31.25
N GLU A 174 -18.59 17.29 -31.79
CA GLU A 174 -19.45 16.32 -31.11
C GLU A 174 -18.68 15.05 -30.74
N ARG A 175 -17.90 14.51 -31.69
CA ARG A 175 -17.03 13.35 -31.43
C ARG A 175 -15.98 13.66 -30.36
N THR A 176 -15.41 14.86 -30.42
CA THR A 176 -14.39 15.31 -29.47
C THR A 176 -14.94 15.42 -28.05
N GLU A 177 -16.08 16.11 -27.87
CA GLU A 177 -16.69 16.26 -26.54
C GLU A 177 -17.21 14.93 -26.01
N SER A 178 -17.79 14.07 -26.86
CA SER A 178 -18.19 12.71 -26.47
C SER A 178 -17.01 11.89 -25.93
N TYR A 179 -15.83 11.98 -26.56
CA TYR A 179 -14.63 11.31 -26.07
C TYR A 179 -14.09 11.94 -24.78
N ILE A 180 -14.13 13.27 -24.65
CA ILE A 180 -13.77 13.96 -23.40
C ILE A 180 -14.67 13.54 -22.26
N ASP A 181 -15.98 13.39 -22.49
CA ASP A 181 -16.92 12.85 -21.51
C ASP A 181 -16.59 11.40 -21.13
N ALA A 182 -16.18 10.58 -22.11
CA ALA A 182 -15.67 9.24 -21.86
C ALA A 182 -14.36 9.24 -21.06
N LEU A 183 -13.52 10.28 -21.13
CA LEU A 183 -12.31 10.39 -20.32
C LEU A 183 -12.59 10.75 -18.85
N LYS A 184 -13.71 11.41 -18.53
CA LYS A 184 -14.01 11.81 -17.14
C LYS A 184 -14.02 10.61 -16.19
N GLY A 185 -13.25 10.66 -15.11
CA GLY A 185 -13.16 9.56 -14.15
C GLY A 185 -12.30 8.38 -14.62
N SER A 186 -11.44 8.55 -15.63
CA SER A 186 -10.58 7.47 -16.16
C SER A 186 -9.11 7.60 -15.73
N LYS A 187 -8.35 6.50 -15.80
CA LYS A 187 -6.90 6.53 -15.58
C LYS A 187 -6.16 7.43 -16.58
N GLN A 188 -6.62 7.48 -17.83
CA GLN A 188 -6.05 8.32 -18.89
C GLN A 188 -6.23 9.80 -18.58
N GLU A 189 -7.39 10.20 -18.07
CA GLU A 189 -7.58 11.57 -17.58
C GLU A 189 -6.61 11.90 -16.46
N ILE A 190 -6.36 10.97 -15.52
CA ILE A 190 -5.42 11.20 -14.42
C ILE A 190 -4.01 11.43 -14.96
N ALA A 191 -3.53 10.58 -15.86
CA ALA A 191 -2.21 10.70 -16.44
C ALA A 191 -2.04 12.03 -17.22
N LEU A 192 -3.00 12.38 -18.08
CA LEU A 192 -2.96 13.64 -18.85
C LEU A 192 -3.03 14.87 -17.94
N THR A 193 -3.85 14.81 -16.89
CA THR A 193 -3.97 15.91 -15.93
C THR A 193 -2.69 16.06 -15.13
N SER A 194 -2.03 14.97 -14.74
CA SER A 194 -0.73 15.01 -14.07
C SER A 194 0.37 15.61 -14.95
N LEU A 195 0.40 15.28 -16.25
CA LEU A 195 1.32 15.89 -17.20
C LEU A 195 1.11 17.41 -17.29
N ALA A 196 -0.16 17.84 -17.39
CA ALA A 196 -0.52 19.25 -17.40
C ALA A 196 -0.23 19.96 -16.06
N TYR A 197 -0.39 19.26 -14.94
CA TYR A 197 -0.02 19.73 -13.59
C TYR A 197 1.47 20.07 -13.52
N ASN A 198 2.31 19.21 -14.08
CA ASN A 198 3.75 19.45 -14.16
C ASN A 198 4.17 20.50 -15.21
N GLY A 199 3.21 21.14 -15.89
CA GLY A 199 3.48 22.10 -16.95
C GLY A 199 4.12 21.48 -18.20
N VAL A 200 3.95 20.16 -18.39
CA VAL A 200 4.55 19.44 -19.52
C VAL A 200 3.52 19.26 -20.63
N PRO A 201 3.67 19.98 -21.76
CA PRO A 201 2.83 19.75 -22.92
C PRO A 201 3.18 18.41 -23.56
N ALA A 202 2.22 17.50 -23.65
CA ALA A 202 2.42 16.18 -24.24
C ALA A 202 1.52 15.95 -25.48
N PRO A 203 1.59 16.82 -26.52
CA PRO A 203 0.68 16.75 -27.67
C PRO A 203 0.78 15.42 -28.44
N LYS A 204 1.98 14.82 -28.49
CA LYS A 204 2.20 13.51 -29.12
C LYS A 204 1.55 12.37 -28.32
N ALA A 205 1.66 12.40 -27.00
CA ALA A 205 0.99 11.44 -26.11
C ALA A 205 -0.54 11.55 -26.24
N THR A 206 -1.08 12.77 -26.13
CA THR A 206 -2.52 13.00 -26.37
C THR A 206 -2.95 12.57 -27.77
N GLY A 207 -2.10 12.77 -28.76
CA GLY A 207 -2.34 12.30 -30.11
C GLY A 207 -2.43 10.77 -30.21
N ALA A 208 -1.46 10.06 -29.62
CA ALA A 208 -1.43 8.60 -29.60
C ALA A 208 -2.66 8.00 -28.89
N LEU A 209 -3.13 8.67 -27.82
CA LEU A 209 -4.39 8.31 -27.16
C LEU A 209 -5.58 8.35 -28.12
N LEU A 210 -5.70 9.42 -28.92
CA LEU A 210 -6.75 9.58 -29.93
C LEU A 210 -6.61 8.62 -31.11
N ASP A 211 -5.38 8.15 -31.36
CA ASP A 211 -5.04 7.22 -32.44
C ASP A 211 -5.10 5.75 -32.00
N GLY A 212 -5.52 5.45 -30.76
CA GLY A 212 -5.64 4.06 -30.31
C GLY A 212 -4.29 3.36 -30.11
N ASP A 213 -3.21 4.12 -29.85
CA ASP A 213 -1.84 3.62 -29.85
C ASP A 213 -1.21 3.65 -28.44
N PRO A 214 -1.40 2.60 -27.62
CA PRO A 214 -0.87 2.55 -26.26
C PRO A 214 0.66 2.53 -26.23
N VAL A 215 1.32 2.00 -27.26
CA VAL A 215 2.78 1.91 -27.34
C VAL A 215 3.38 3.30 -27.50
N THR A 216 2.88 4.07 -28.47
CA THR A 216 3.32 5.46 -28.68
C THR A 216 2.93 6.34 -27.50
N LEU A 217 1.73 6.17 -26.94
CA LEU A 217 1.31 6.89 -25.72
C LEU A 217 2.30 6.67 -24.57
N ARG A 218 2.63 5.41 -24.29
CA ARG A 218 3.58 5.02 -23.25
C ARG A 218 4.97 5.62 -23.51
N LYS A 219 5.48 5.49 -24.74
CA LYS A 219 6.79 6.03 -25.15
C LYS A 219 6.88 7.53 -24.96
N GLU A 220 5.87 8.27 -25.41
CA GLU A 220 5.86 9.72 -25.35
C GLU A 220 5.76 10.22 -23.91
N ILE A 221 5.00 9.55 -23.04
CA ILE A 221 4.98 9.89 -21.62
C ILE A 221 6.33 9.56 -20.96
N LEU A 222 6.86 8.35 -21.13
CA LEU A 222 8.10 7.93 -20.48
C LEU A 222 9.32 8.73 -20.91
N TYR A 223 9.46 8.98 -22.20
CA TYR A 223 10.70 9.48 -22.79
C TYR A 223 10.54 10.83 -23.50
N GLY A 224 9.38 11.07 -24.12
CA GLY A 224 9.11 12.30 -24.89
C GLY A 224 8.68 13.50 -24.05
N SER A 225 8.20 13.28 -22.82
CA SER A 225 7.66 14.31 -21.93
C SER A 225 8.66 14.79 -20.86
N ASN A 226 9.92 14.38 -20.96
CA ASN A 226 10.98 14.86 -20.07
C ASN A 226 11.66 16.09 -20.68
N PRO A 227 11.69 17.25 -20.00
CA PRO A 227 12.48 18.37 -20.47
C PRO A 227 13.99 18.04 -20.41
N PRO A 228 14.81 18.54 -21.35
CA PRO A 228 16.25 18.46 -21.22
C PRO A 228 16.70 19.44 -20.13
N SER A 229 16.87 18.98 -18.89
CA SER A 229 17.59 19.75 -17.87
C SER A 229 18.43 18.88 -16.92
N ASN A 230 19.28 19.58 -16.18
CA ASN A 230 20.47 19.19 -15.44
C ASN A 230 20.29 18.04 -14.41
N THR A 231 21.26 17.15 -14.47
CA THR A 231 21.50 15.83 -13.86
C THR A 231 20.95 15.44 -12.47
N THR A 232 20.53 16.35 -11.59
CA THR A 232 20.17 16.00 -10.18
C THR A 232 18.68 15.99 -9.86
N SER A 233 17.80 16.60 -10.67
CA SER A 233 16.33 16.57 -10.51
C SER A 233 15.67 15.31 -11.08
N ARG A 234 16.48 14.32 -11.47
CA ARG A 234 16.20 13.42 -12.59
C ARG A 234 15.43 12.15 -12.16
N THR A 235 15.72 11.58 -10.99
CA THR A 235 15.09 10.30 -10.55
C THR A 235 13.60 10.46 -10.23
N GLY A 236 13.22 11.50 -9.48
CA GLY A 236 11.82 11.72 -9.12
C GLY A 236 10.90 11.97 -10.33
N ILE A 237 11.43 12.61 -11.38
CA ILE A 237 10.70 12.82 -12.64
C ILE A 237 10.58 11.50 -13.42
N ALA A 238 11.63 10.68 -13.49
CA ALA A 238 11.58 9.39 -14.16
C ALA A 238 10.54 8.44 -13.54
N ASP A 239 10.54 8.32 -12.21
CA ASP A 239 9.54 7.53 -11.49
C ASP A 239 8.12 8.03 -11.74
N ARG A 240 7.93 9.35 -11.74
CA ARG A 240 6.64 9.98 -12.04
C ARG A 240 6.15 9.66 -13.45
N ARG A 241 7.02 9.79 -14.46
CA ARG A 241 6.64 9.48 -15.86
C ARG A 241 6.32 8.01 -16.05
N LYS A 242 6.98 7.13 -15.30
CA LYS A 242 6.64 5.71 -15.30
C LYS A 242 5.22 5.48 -14.78
N ASP A 243 4.85 6.06 -13.64
CA ASP A 243 3.50 5.92 -13.10
C ASP A 243 2.42 6.49 -14.04
N GLU A 244 2.66 7.68 -14.61
CA GLU A 244 1.74 8.30 -15.56
C GLU A 244 1.58 7.45 -16.83
N ALA A 245 2.67 6.83 -17.30
CA ALA A 245 2.65 5.94 -18.46
C ALA A 245 1.90 4.62 -18.16
N ASP A 246 2.07 4.07 -16.96
CA ASP A 246 1.34 2.89 -16.47
C ASP A 246 -0.16 3.19 -16.32
N LEU A 247 -0.53 4.38 -15.82
CA LEU A 247 -1.91 4.85 -15.74
C LEU A 247 -2.53 5.03 -17.13
N ALA A 248 -1.81 5.66 -18.06
CA ALA A 248 -2.35 6.02 -19.37
C ALA A 248 -2.49 4.82 -20.31
N ALA A 249 -1.45 3.99 -20.39
CA ALA A 249 -1.35 2.94 -21.39
C ALA A 249 -1.80 1.56 -20.89
N GLY A 250 -2.14 1.44 -19.61
CA GLY A 250 -2.56 0.17 -19.00
C GLY A 250 -1.39 -0.74 -18.69
N ARG A 251 -1.72 -1.94 -18.19
CA ARG A 251 -0.75 -2.97 -17.83
C ARG A 251 -0.21 -3.66 -19.08
N PHE A 252 1.07 -4.04 -19.06
CA PHE A 252 1.75 -4.63 -20.22
C PHE A 252 1.20 -6.02 -20.58
N GLU A 253 0.64 -6.72 -19.60
CA GLU A 253 -0.01 -8.02 -19.74
C GLU A 253 -1.26 -7.93 -20.62
N ASP A 254 -1.96 -6.79 -20.58
CA ASP A 254 -3.18 -6.53 -21.36
C ASP A 254 -2.88 -6.17 -22.83
N TRP A 255 -1.60 -6.01 -23.20
CA TRP A 255 -1.20 -5.62 -24.55
C TRP A 255 -1.23 -6.81 -25.51
N THR A 256 -1.57 -6.55 -26.77
CA THR A 256 -1.48 -7.59 -27.80
C THR A 256 -0.03 -8.00 -28.05
N PRO A 257 0.24 -9.19 -28.59
CA PRO A 257 1.59 -9.60 -28.97
C PRO A 257 2.30 -8.58 -29.86
N GLU A 258 1.58 -7.95 -30.79
CA GLU A 258 2.11 -6.93 -31.71
C GLU A 258 2.50 -5.65 -30.96
N GLN A 259 1.68 -5.21 -30.01
CA GLN A 259 1.98 -4.04 -29.19
C GLN A 259 3.20 -4.29 -28.29
N ARG A 260 3.31 -5.50 -27.72
CA ARG A 260 4.50 -5.91 -26.94
C ARG A 260 5.76 -5.94 -27.81
N GLU A 261 5.66 -6.42 -29.04
CA GLU A 261 6.78 -6.39 -29.99
C GLU A 261 7.19 -4.96 -30.36
N GLN A 262 6.23 -4.09 -30.66
CA GLN A 262 6.51 -2.68 -30.91
C GLN A 262 7.16 -2.01 -29.69
N TRP A 263 6.75 -2.37 -28.47
CA TRP A 263 7.41 -1.88 -27.26
C TRP A 263 8.85 -2.37 -27.14
N ARG A 264 9.13 -3.64 -27.44
CA ARG A 264 10.50 -4.17 -27.47
C ARG A 264 11.39 -3.39 -28.43
N GLN A 265 10.86 -3.00 -29.59
CA GLN A 265 11.58 -2.15 -30.54
C GLN A 265 11.84 -0.75 -29.99
N VAL A 266 10.89 -0.16 -29.26
CA VAL A 266 11.10 1.11 -28.54
C VAL A 266 12.19 0.97 -27.49
N GLU A 267 12.20 -0.10 -26.71
CA GLU A 267 13.23 -0.36 -25.67
C GLU A 267 14.60 -0.74 -26.25
N ALA A 268 14.64 -1.17 -27.51
CA ALA A 268 15.88 -1.40 -28.25
C ALA A 268 16.55 -0.09 -28.74
N ASP A 269 15.82 1.03 -28.78
CA ASP A 269 16.36 2.33 -29.19
C ASP A 269 17.54 2.74 -28.28
N PRO A 270 18.71 3.09 -28.83
CA PRO A 270 19.88 3.48 -28.03
C PRO A 270 19.63 4.62 -27.06
N ASN A 271 18.80 5.61 -27.43
CA ASN A 271 18.49 6.75 -26.57
C ASN A 271 17.60 6.32 -25.39
N VAL A 272 16.68 5.38 -25.62
CA VAL A 272 15.83 4.81 -24.57
C VAL A 272 16.69 3.98 -23.60
N ARG A 273 17.61 3.16 -24.11
CA ARG A 273 18.55 2.40 -23.27
C ARG A 273 19.43 3.32 -22.43
N GLN A 274 19.97 4.37 -23.03
CA GLN A 274 20.77 5.37 -22.33
C GLN A 274 19.96 6.07 -21.23
N TYR A 275 18.72 6.47 -21.53
CA TYR A 275 17.82 7.08 -20.55
C TYR A 275 17.58 6.13 -19.37
N ARG A 276 17.19 4.87 -19.63
CA ARG A 276 16.95 3.88 -18.57
C ARG A 276 18.20 3.57 -17.76
N GLY A 277 19.37 3.50 -18.41
CA GLY A 277 20.66 3.32 -17.74
C GLY A 277 21.04 4.49 -16.82
N THR A 278 20.49 5.68 -17.05
CA THR A 278 20.62 6.83 -16.15
C THR A 278 19.76 6.67 -14.87
N PHE A 279 18.76 5.78 -14.90
CA PHE A 279 17.75 5.59 -13.85
C PHE A 279 17.53 4.11 -13.48
N PRO A 280 18.56 3.39 -13.03
CA PRO A 280 18.46 1.96 -12.78
C PRO A 280 17.46 1.59 -11.67
N ALA A 281 17.24 2.48 -10.69
CA ALA A 281 16.23 2.25 -9.64
C ALA A 281 14.79 2.35 -10.17
N THR A 282 14.53 3.27 -11.10
CA THR A 282 13.22 3.43 -11.76
C THR A 282 12.95 2.32 -12.78
N PHE A 283 14.00 1.90 -13.49
CA PHE A 283 13.95 0.89 -14.53
C PHE A 283 14.92 -0.25 -14.20
N PRO A 284 14.61 -1.06 -13.17
CA PRO A 284 15.42 -2.24 -12.86
C PRO A 284 15.55 -3.09 -14.13
N GLN A 285 16.78 -3.52 -14.43
CA GLN A 285 17.03 -4.39 -15.57
C GLN A 285 16.37 -5.74 -15.29
N TYR A 286 15.31 -6.05 -16.03
CA TYR A 286 14.68 -7.36 -15.99
C TYR A 286 15.61 -8.38 -16.63
N GLY A 287 16.38 -9.10 -15.80
CA GLY A 287 17.15 -10.27 -16.19
C GLY A 287 18.37 -10.02 -17.08
N PRO A 288 19.23 -11.05 -17.27
CA PRO A 288 20.32 -10.97 -18.23
C PRO A 288 19.75 -10.70 -19.64
N PRO A 289 20.49 -9.97 -20.50
CA PRO A 289 20.05 -9.74 -21.87
C PRO A 289 19.73 -11.07 -22.54
N ILE A 290 18.49 -11.24 -22.99
CA ILE A 290 18.11 -12.40 -23.80
C ILE A 290 19.01 -12.33 -25.04
N PRO A 291 19.91 -13.30 -25.26
CA PRO A 291 20.77 -13.29 -26.42
C PRO A 291 19.89 -13.28 -27.69
N PRO A 292 20.31 -12.59 -28.77
CA PRO A 292 19.57 -12.63 -30.03
C PRO A 292 19.36 -14.08 -30.44
N ALA A 293 18.16 -14.42 -30.88
CA ALA A 293 17.75 -15.77 -31.25
C ALA A 293 18.81 -16.42 -32.16
N GLY A 294 19.62 -17.30 -31.57
CA GLY A 294 20.57 -18.12 -32.30
C GLY A 294 19.82 -19.22 -33.05
N PRO A 295 20.39 -19.74 -34.15
CA PRO A 295 19.77 -20.81 -34.93
C PRO A 295 19.63 -22.11 -34.11
N GLU A 296 18.60 -22.88 -34.46
CA GLU A 296 18.04 -24.10 -33.84
C GLU A 296 19.04 -25.12 -33.22
N PRO A 297 18.56 -25.92 -32.23
CA PRO A 297 19.42 -26.76 -31.39
C PRO A 297 19.88 -28.04 -32.09
N ARG A 298 21.15 -28.43 -31.82
CA ARG A 298 21.65 -29.78 -32.09
C ARG A 298 21.43 -30.70 -30.89
N PRO A 299 21.38 -32.04 -31.09
CA PRO A 299 20.91 -32.99 -30.09
C PRO A 299 21.91 -33.22 -28.95
N GLN A 300 21.37 -33.54 -27.78
CA GLN A 300 22.08 -33.89 -26.54
C GLN A 300 22.86 -35.21 -26.65
N PRO A 301 23.96 -35.39 -25.90
CA PRO A 301 24.43 -36.69 -25.46
C PRO A 301 23.93 -37.07 -24.05
N GLU A 302 23.75 -38.37 -23.87
CA GLU A 302 23.21 -39.14 -22.74
C GLU A 302 24.02 -39.08 -21.41
N PRO A 303 23.43 -39.57 -20.29
CA PRO A 303 23.87 -39.29 -18.92
C PRO A 303 24.90 -40.29 -18.37
N ILE A 304 25.78 -39.80 -17.49
CA ILE A 304 26.70 -40.63 -16.69
C ILE A 304 26.11 -40.80 -15.28
N ALA A 305 25.99 -42.06 -14.88
CA ALA A 305 25.64 -42.52 -13.55
C ALA A 305 26.81 -42.36 -12.56
N GLY A 306 26.50 -42.14 -11.28
CA GLY A 306 27.49 -42.20 -10.19
C GLY A 306 26.81 -42.11 -8.82
N ALA A 307 26.76 -43.24 -8.14
CA ALA A 307 26.23 -43.46 -6.79
C ALA A 307 27.11 -42.86 -5.68
N GLY A 308 26.53 -42.75 -4.48
CA GLY A 308 27.27 -42.51 -3.24
C GLY A 308 26.36 -42.25 -2.04
N GLU A 309 25.89 -43.34 -1.43
CA GLU A 309 25.41 -43.38 -0.04
C GLU A 309 26.57 -43.08 0.94
N ASP A 310 26.29 -42.42 2.07
CA ASP A 310 26.71 -42.90 3.40
C ASP A 310 26.27 -41.98 4.57
N ASP A 311 25.66 -42.65 5.54
CA ASP A 311 25.75 -42.53 7.00
C ASP A 311 25.15 -41.37 7.82
N LEU A 312 24.03 -41.77 8.47
CA LEU A 312 23.45 -41.31 9.73
C LEU A 312 24.43 -41.43 10.92
N LYS A 313 24.51 -40.37 11.74
CA LYS A 313 24.71 -40.50 13.19
C LYS A 313 23.83 -39.52 13.96
N GLY A 314 22.99 -40.06 14.84
CA GLY A 314 22.11 -39.32 15.74
C GLY A 314 22.80 -38.72 16.97
N GLY A 315 22.07 -37.86 17.64
CA GLY A 315 22.42 -37.33 18.97
C GLY A 315 21.27 -36.47 19.51
N ALA A 316 20.50 -37.04 20.42
CA ALA A 316 19.50 -36.33 21.22
C ALA A 316 20.20 -35.50 22.31
N GLY A 317 19.65 -34.33 22.65
CA GLY A 317 20.01 -33.59 23.86
C GLY A 317 19.55 -32.14 23.84
N ASN A 318 18.65 -31.79 24.77
CA ASN A 318 18.35 -30.42 25.21
C ASN A 318 19.63 -29.59 25.30
N ASP A 319 19.59 -28.33 24.84
CA ASP A 319 20.09 -27.19 25.61
C ASP A 319 19.65 -25.85 25.01
N THR A 320 19.58 -24.88 25.90
CA THR A 320 18.91 -23.59 25.83
C THR A 320 19.52 -22.67 24.77
N LEU A 321 18.72 -22.16 23.83
CA LEU A 321 19.20 -21.21 22.82
C LEU A 321 19.23 -19.78 23.39
N GLY A 322 20.44 -19.34 23.77
CA GLY A 322 20.79 -17.92 23.90
C GLY A 322 20.96 -17.24 22.52
N PRO A 323 21.13 -15.91 22.47
CA PRO A 323 20.92 -15.09 21.28
C PRO A 323 22.00 -15.15 20.17
N ASP A 324 22.91 -16.14 20.16
CA ASP A 324 24.11 -16.12 19.29
C ASP A 324 24.17 -17.23 18.21
N THR A 325 23.07 -17.91 17.88
CA THR A 325 23.04 -18.86 16.74
C THR A 325 22.33 -18.28 15.52
N LEU A 326 22.93 -17.28 14.89
CA LEU A 326 22.74 -16.98 13.46
C LEU A 326 24.11 -17.02 12.80
N GLY A 327 24.53 -18.22 12.39
CA GLY A 327 25.76 -18.40 11.62
C GLY A 327 25.65 -17.66 10.27
N PRO A 328 26.69 -16.92 9.84
CA PRO A 328 26.70 -16.23 8.56
C PRO A 328 27.18 -17.21 7.50
N ASP A 329 26.31 -18.05 6.96
CA ASP A 329 26.45 -18.64 5.61
C ASP A 329 25.31 -19.64 5.35
N THR A 330 24.29 -19.16 4.63
CA THR A 330 23.49 -19.82 3.58
C THR A 330 22.13 -19.12 3.51
N LEU A 331 22.03 -18.16 2.60
CA LEU A 331 20.83 -17.64 1.91
C LEU A 331 21.25 -16.27 1.40
N GLY A 332 21.39 -16.10 0.08
CA GLY A 332 21.43 -14.77 -0.52
C GLY A 332 20.06 -14.13 -0.28
N THR A 333 19.89 -13.51 0.89
CA THR A 333 18.59 -13.01 1.35
C THR A 333 18.19 -11.83 0.49
N ASP A 334 17.11 -12.02 -0.27
CA ASP A 334 16.37 -10.94 -0.90
C ASP A 334 16.20 -9.80 0.13
N PRO A 335 16.68 -8.57 -0.15
CA PRO A 335 16.55 -7.44 0.77
C PRO A 335 15.11 -7.18 1.22
N GLN A 336 14.12 -7.54 0.39
CA GLN A 336 12.70 -7.43 0.73
C GLN A 336 12.31 -8.41 1.83
N VAL A 337 12.79 -9.66 1.76
CA VAL A 337 12.56 -10.68 2.79
C VAL A 337 13.21 -10.27 4.11
N ALA A 338 14.44 -9.77 4.07
CA ALA A 338 15.14 -9.30 5.27
C ALA A 338 14.40 -8.12 5.94
N ALA A 339 14.01 -7.11 5.16
CA ALA A 339 13.28 -5.95 5.67
C ALA A 339 11.89 -6.33 6.25
N MET A 340 11.20 -7.29 5.64
CA MET A 340 9.95 -7.83 6.17
C MET A 340 10.16 -8.50 7.53
N VAL A 341 11.14 -9.40 7.66
CA VAL A 341 11.41 -10.10 8.92
C VAL A 341 11.79 -9.12 10.02
N GLU A 342 12.62 -8.12 9.70
CA GLU A 342 12.97 -7.04 10.63
C GLU A 342 11.73 -6.27 11.08
N MET A 343 10.88 -5.85 10.14
CA MET A 343 9.65 -5.11 10.44
C MET A 343 8.69 -5.93 11.31
N ALA A 344 8.52 -7.22 11.02
CA ALA A 344 7.67 -8.13 11.79
C ALA A 344 8.12 -8.25 13.25
N GLY A 345 9.43 -8.26 13.51
CA GLY A 345 9.99 -8.34 14.86
C GLY A 345 10.12 -7.00 15.60
N ARG A 346 9.92 -5.87 14.91
CA ARG A 346 10.09 -4.54 15.51
C ARG A 346 8.83 -4.08 16.26
N PRO A 347 8.95 -3.45 17.45
CA PRO A 347 7.81 -2.80 18.10
C PRO A 347 7.13 -1.75 17.22
N VAL A 348 5.83 -1.54 17.45
CA VAL A 348 5.09 -0.50 16.74
C VAL A 348 5.51 0.88 17.27
N ASP A 349 6.11 1.70 16.40
CA ASP A 349 6.62 3.03 16.75
C ASP A 349 5.50 4.00 17.16
N ASN A 350 4.28 3.83 16.63
CA ASN A 350 3.16 4.70 16.92
C ASN A 350 2.51 4.33 18.28
N PRO A 351 2.49 5.23 19.28
CA PRO A 351 2.00 4.92 20.62
C PRO A 351 0.55 4.44 20.67
N GLY A 352 -0.37 5.09 19.92
CA GLY A 352 -1.78 4.70 19.92
C GLY A 352 -2.02 3.34 19.26
N ARG A 353 -1.32 3.04 18.15
CA ARG A 353 -1.35 1.68 17.57
C ARG A 353 -0.72 0.64 18.49
N SER A 354 0.37 1.01 19.16
CA SER A 354 1.02 0.14 20.14
C SER A 354 0.07 -0.20 21.29
N ALA A 355 -0.68 0.78 21.80
CA ALA A 355 -1.70 0.57 22.83
C ALA A 355 -2.86 -0.33 22.35
N LEU A 356 -3.28 -0.23 21.07
CA LEU A 356 -4.32 -1.10 20.51
C LEU A 356 -4.01 -2.59 20.59
N LEU A 357 -2.74 -2.98 20.74
CA LEU A 357 -2.31 -4.38 20.81
C LEU A 357 -2.42 -4.98 22.21
N LYS A 358 -2.82 -4.22 23.24
CA LYS A 358 -2.92 -4.69 24.63
C LYS A 358 -4.37 -4.90 25.08
N PRO A 359 -4.68 -5.85 25.98
CA PRO A 359 -6.00 -5.92 26.61
C PRO A 359 -6.40 -4.59 27.27
N VAL A 360 -7.68 -4.17 27.20
CA VAL A 360 -8.09 -2.85 27.72
C VAL A 360 -7.85 -2.71 29.22
N GLU A 361 -7.94 -3.81 29.95
CA GLU A 361 -7.72 -3.88 31.39
C GLU A 361 -6.27 -3.63 31.79
N ARG A 362 -5.34 -3.75 30.85
CA ARG A 362 -3.90 -3.55 31.05
C ARG A 362 -3.41 -2.19 30.56
N LEU A 363 -4.29 -1.39 29.97
CA LEU A 363 -3.94 -0.06 29.48
C LEU A 363 -3.93 0.95 30.63
N THR A 364 -2.87 1.73 30.70
CA THR A 364 -2.83 2.96 31.48
C THR A 364 -3.76 4.02 30.87
N GLN A 365 -4.12 5.04 31.66
CA GLN A 365 -4.87 6.19 31.13
C GLN A 365 -4.10 6.93 30.03
N ALA A 366 -2.76 7.02 30.14
CA ALA A 366 -1.92 7.64 29.13
C ALA A 366 -1.98 6.91 27.79
N GLU A 367 -1.91 5.57 27.80
CA GLU A 367 -2.02 4.77 26.57
C GLU A 367 -3.42 4.83 25.94
N MET A 368 -4.46 4.90 26.76
CA MET A 368 -5.82 5.18 26.27
C MET A 368 -5.88 6.56 25.59
N MET A 369 -5.27 7.58 26.19
CA MET A 369 -5.16 8.90 25.56
C MET A 369 -4.33 8.87 24.28
N ASP A 370 -3.27 8.06 24.20
CA ASP A 370 -2.51 7.85 22.97
C ASP A 370 -3.38 7.22 21.86
N MET A 371 -4.31 6.31 22.21
CA MET A 371 -5.30 5.79 21.27
C MET A 371 -6.25 6.87 20.78
N ILE A 372 -6.74 7.75 21.66
CA ILE A 372 -7.56 8.91 21.27
C ILE A 372 -6.77 9.84 20.35
N ASN A 373 -5.55 10.19 20.74
CA ASN A 373 -4.68 11.06 19.96
C ASN A 373 -4.38 10.45 18.59
N HIS A 374 -4.13 9.14 18.51
CA HIS A 374 -3.98 8.41 17.24
C HIS A 374 -5.26 8.45 16.41
N ALA A 375 -6.41 8.16 17.04
CA ALA A 375 -7.74 8.22 16.43
C ALA A 375 -8.05 9.62 15.84
N GLN A 376 -7.52 10.67 16.46
CA GLN A 376 -7.73 12.06 16.08
C GLN A 376 -6.69 12.60 15.08
N ALA A 377 -5.41 12.24 15.23
CA ALA A 377 -4.29 12.84 14.50
C ALA A 377 -3.82 12.03 13.28
N ASP A 378 -3.84 10.69 13.35
CA ASP A 378 -3.19 9.83 12.35
C ASP A 378 -4.14 9.21 11.34
N TYR A 379 -5.43 9.05 11.66
CA TYR A 379 -6.44 8.70 10.66
C TYR A 379 -6.84 9.96 9.88
N ARG A 380 -5.90 10.43 9.09
CA ARG A 380 -6.06 11.59 8.22
C ARG A 380 -7.05 11.26 7.11
N GLY A 381 -8.23 11.87 7.19
CA GLY A 381 -9.32 11.73 6.22
C GLY A 381 -10.59 11.22 6.88
N TYR A 382 -11.55 12.09 7.15
CA TYR A 382 -12.89 11.66 7.51
C TYR A 382 -13.52 10.95 6.31
N ARG A 383 -13.47 9.62 6.33
CA ARG A 383 -14.67 8.85 6.00
C ARG A 383 -15.29 8.45 7.33
N SER A 384 -16.55 8.79 7.52
CA SER A 384 -17.45 7.87 8.20
C SER A 384 -17.20 6.48 7.59
N GLY A 385 -16.65 5.54 8.36
CA GLY A 385 -16.36 4.18 7.90
C GLY A 385 -14.89 3.77 7.69
N ASP A 386 -13.86 4.47 8.20
CA ASP A 386 -12.54 3.84 8.39
C ASP A 386 -12.65 2.79 9.51
N PRO A 387 -12.53 1.49 9.21
CA PRO A 387 -12.77 0.45 10.20
C PRO A 387 -11.75 0.47 11.34
N LEU A 388 -10.48 0.82 11.07
CA LEU A 388 -9.44 0.82 12.10
C LEU A 388 -9.58 2.04 13.02
N LYS A 389 -9.99 3.20 12.47
CA LYS A 389 -10.35 4.37 13.28
C LYS A 389 -11.56 4.08 14.17
N ALA A 390 -12.61 3.50 13.60
CA ALA A 390 -13.80 3.10 14.34
C ALA A 390 -13.43 2.12 15.46
N HIS A 391 -12.67 1.07 15.13
CA HIS A 391 -12.16 0.11 16.10
C HIS A 391 -11.38 0.76 17.24
N THR A 392 -10.59 1.80 16.96
CA THR A 392 -9.84 2.52 17.99
C THR A 392 -10.76 3.24 18.97
N TYR A 393 -11.77 3.97 18.49
CA TYR A 393 -12.77 4.59 19.37
C TYR A 393 -13.60 3.56 20.14
N GLU A 394 -13.96 2.46 19.49
CA GLU A 394 -14.68 1.36 20.12
C GLU A 394 -13.87 0.76 21.28
N ARG A 395 -12.55 0.58 21.09
CA ARG A 395 -11.64 0.12 22.14
C ARG A 395 -11.43 1.13 23.26
N VAL A 396 -11.46 2.44 22.98
CA VAL A 396 -11.47 3.49 24.01
C VAL A 396 -12.76 3.42 24.84
N GLN A 397 -13.91 3.18 24.21
CA GLN A 397 -15.18 2.98 24.92
C GLN A 397 -15.12 1.70 25.78
N ASP A 398 -14.55 0.61 25.27
CA ASP A 398 -14.41 -0.62 26.05
C ASP A 398 -13.45 -0.45 27.24
N TRP A 399 -12.42 0.38 27.10
CA TRP A 399 -11.58 0.78 28.22
C TRP A 399 -12.38 1.53 29.29
N HIS A 400 -13.23 2.48 28.90
CA HIS A 400 -14.09 3.19 29.85
C HIS A 400 -15.05 2.23 30.56
N VAL A 401 -15.67 1.30 29.83
CA VAL A 401 -16.54 0.27 30.42
C VAL A 401 -15.75 -0.61 31.38
N ALA A 402 -14.55 -1.04 31.01
CA ALA A 402 -13.72 -1.86 31.88
C ALA A 402 -13.36 -1.13 33.18
N MET A 403 -13.02 0.16 33.11
CA MET A 403 -12.55 0.93 34.26
C MET A 403 -13.68 1.51 35.12
N TYR A 404 -14.80 1.93 34.53
CA TYR A 404 -15.88 2.67 35.21
C TYR A 404 -17.24 1.96 35.19
N GLY A 405 -17.38 0.86 34.45
CA GLY A 405 -18.66 0.18 34.20
C GLY A 405 -19.48 0.84 33.09
N ASP A 406 -20.63 0.25 32.79
CA ASP A 406 -21.59 0.72 31.77
C ASP A 406 -22.94 1.14 32.36
N ALA A 407 -22.97 1.39 33.66
CA ALA A 407 -24.16 1.91 34.35
C ALA A 407 -24.48 3.34 33.88
N PRO A 408 -25.77 3.74 33.85
CA PRO A 408 -26.16 5.10 33.53
C PRO A 408 -25.47 6.14 34.41
N GLN A 409 -25.14 7.29 33.83
CA GLN A 409 -24.56 8.43 34.53
C GLN A 409 -25.42 8.83 35.74
N GLY A 410 -24.86 8.69 36.94
CA GLY A 410 -25.50 9.17 38.17
C GLY A 410 -25.61 10.69 38.16
N ASN A 411 -26.71 11.22 38.71
CA ASN A 411 -26.91 12.65 38.88
C ASN A 411 -27.23 12.98 40.34
N ASP A 412 -26.61 14.04 40.88
CA ASP A 412 -26.92 14.60 42.19
C ASP A 412 -27.41 16.05 42.01
N GLY A 413 -28.65 16.32 42.39
CA GLY A 413 -29.29 17.63 42.17
C GLY A 413 -29.32 18.08 40.70
N GLY A 414 -29.36 17.13 39.75
CA GLY A 414 -29.32 17.41 38.30
C GLY A 414 -27.92 17.64 37.73
N LYS A 415 -26.85 17.53 38.53
CA LYS A 415 -25.47 17.57 38.07
C LYS A 415 -24.92 16.15 37.89
N PRO A 416 -24.19 15.85 36.80
CA PRO A 416 -23.51 14.58 36.64
C PRO A 416 -22.51 14.35 37.79
N VAL A 417 -22.59 13.18 38.43
CA VAL A 417 -21.61 12.73 39.43
C VAL A 417 -20.41 12.15 38.71
N GLU A 418 -19.19 12.59 39.03
CA GLU A 418 -17.99 12.04 38.41
C GLU A 418 -17.89 10.52 38.71
N PRO A 419 -17.79 9.66 37.68
CA PRO A 419 -17.76 8.22 37.89
C PRO A 419 -16.44 7.80 38.57
N ALA A 420 -16.55 7.03 39.65
CA ALA A 420 -15.39 6.42 40.28
C ALA A 420 -15.00 5.14 39.52
N PRO A 421 -13.69 4.85 39.33
CA PRO A 421 -13.27 3.58 38.74
C PRO A 421 -13.74 2.39 39.57
N ILE A 422 -14.38 1.40 38.92
CA ILE A 422 -14.77 0.13 39.54
C ILE A 422 -13.58 -0.83 39.70
N ARG A 423 -12.43 -0.50 39.11
CA ARG A 423 -11.15 -1.19 39.31
C ARG A 423 -9.99 -0.19 39.26
N PRO A 424 -8.83 -0.51 39.87
CA PRO A 424 -7.63 0.31 39.75
C PRO A 424 -7.20 0.44 38.28
N ILE A 425 -6.97 1.67 37.84
CA ILE A 425 -6.35 1.93 36.53
C ILE A 425 -4.84 1.68 36.68
N PRO A 426 -4.20 0.93 35.77
CA PRO A 426 -2.75 0.73 35.82
C PRO A 426 -1.98 2.04 35.76
N ASP A 427 -1.01 2.21 36.66
CA ASP A 427 -0.12 3.39 36.69
C ASP A 427 1.13 3.24 35.81
N ARG A 428 1.41 2.01 35.33
CA ARG A 428 2.58 1.70 34.50
C ARG A 428 2.18 0.85 33.29
N PRO A 429 2.75 1.13 32.10
CA PRO A 429 2.50 0.33 30.91
C PRO A 429 2.88 -1.15 31.12
N ALA A 430 1.96 -2.05 30.76
CA ALA A 430 2.25 -3.48 30.69
C ALA A 430 3.04 -3.82 29.41
N PRO A 431 3.84 -4.91 29.40
CA PRO A 431 4.46 -5.39 28.16
C PRO A 431 3.41 -5.87 27.15
N HIS A 432 3.80 -5.91 25.88
CA HIS A 432 3.00 -6.48 24.80
C HIS A 432 3.13 -8.00 24.80
N THR A 433 2.04 -8.68 25.11
CA THR A 433 2.04 -10.14 25.23
C THR A 433 1.04 -10.78 24.27
N THR A 434 1.35 -11.97 23.80
CA THR A 434 0.40 -12.88 23.17
C THR A 434 -0.62 -13.42 24.20
N PRO A 435 -1.73 -14.06 23.78
CA PRO A 435 -2.73 -14.61 24.71
C PRO A 435 -2.17 -15.66 25.69
N ASP A 436 -1.14 -16.39 25.31
CA ASP A 436 -0.37 -17.35 26.13
C ASP A 436 0.70 -16.69 27.02
N GLY A 437 0.82 -15.36 26.98
CA GLY A 437 1.72 -14.58 27.84
C GLY A 437 3.15 -14.43 27.31
N GLY A 438 3.45 -14.96 26.11
CA GLY A 438 4.74 -14.76 25.44
C GLY A 438 4.94 -13.33 24.93
N ASP A 439 6.18 -12.98 24.59
CA ASP A 439 6.51 -11.68 24.00
C ASP A 439 5.93 -11.55 22.58
N LEU A 440 5.15 -10.49 22.35
CA LEU A 440 4.46 -10.28 21.08
C LEU A 440 5.44 -10.10 19.90
N TRP A 441 6.54 -9.37 20.11
CA TRP A 441 7.48 -9.02 19.04
C TRP A 441 8.30 -10.23 18.60
N GLN A 442 8.71 -11.07 19.55
CA GLN A 442 9.34 -12.34 19.25
C GLN A 442 8.37 -13.30 18.53
N ALA A 443 7.10 -13.31 18.94
CA ALA A 443 6.08 -14.13 18.27
C ALA A 443 5.88 -13.68 16.81
N THR A 444 5.78 -12.38 16.55
CA THR A 444 5.62 -11.86 15.18
C THR A 444 6.88 -11.99 14.35
N ALA A 445 8.08 -11.92 14.95
CA ALA A 445 9.33 -12.25 14.27
C ALA A 445 9.36 -13.71 13.79
N ARG A 446 8.90 -14.66 14.62
CA ARG A 446 8.80 -16.08 14.22
C ARG A 446 7.83 -16.28 13.05
N ILE A 447 6.69 -15.61 13.05
CA ILE A 447 5.76 -15.65 11.91
C ILE A 447 6.40 -15.00 10.67
N GLY A 448 7.11 -13.89 10.83
CA GLY A 448 7.89 -13.27 9.75
C GLY A 448 8.89 -14.25 9.13
N ALA A 449 9.58 -15.05 9.95
CA ALA A 449 10.47 -16.11 9.47
C ALA A 449 9.71 -17.20 8.70
N LYS A 450 8.50 -17.59 9.11
CA LYS A 450 7.65 -18.52 8.34
C LYS A 450 7.21 -17.97 7.00
N VAL A 451 6.94 -16.67 6.92
CA VAL A 451 6.66 -16.00 5.63
C VAL A 451 7.93 -15.96 4.76
N ALA A 452 9.10 -15.77 5.37
CA ALA A 452 10.39 -15.83 4.66
C ALA A 452 10.69 -17.24 4.11
N GLU A 453 10.43 -18.29 4.89
CA GLU A 453 10.52 -19.69 4.44
C GLU A 453 9.60 -19.92 3.22
N ALA A 454 8.34 -19.48 3.29
CA ALA A 454 7.42 -19.55 2.17
C ALA A 454 7.91 -18.76 0.95
N ALA A 455 8.45 -17.56 1.16
CA ALA A 455 9.00 -16.71 0.11
C ALA A 455 10.16 -17.38 -0.65
N GLY A 456 10.96 -18.20 0.02
CA GLY A 456 12.04 -18.97 -0.61
C GLY A 456 11.56 -20.00 -1.65
N SER A 457 10.32 -20.49 -1.52
CA SER A 457 9.75 -21.50 -2.42
C SER A 457 8.70 -20.94 -3.39
N GLU A 458 8.00 -19.87 -3.01
CA GLU A 458 6.84 -19.32 -3.75
C GLU A 458 7.09 -17.92 -4.32
N GLY A 459 8.20 -17.29 -3.95
CA GLY A 459 8.50 -15.89 -4.20
C GLY A 459 7.88 -14.97 -3.14
N TYR A 460 8.55 -13.84 -2.88
CA TYR A 460 8.19 -12.88 -1.83
C TYR A 460 6.73 -12.39 -1.94
N SER A 461 6.34 -11.89 -3.11
CA SER A 461 4.99 -11.33 -3.32
C SER A 461 3.89 -12.38 -3.09
N SER A 462 4.10 -13.62 -3.53
CA SER A 462 3.16 -14.72 -3.32
C SER A 462 3.02 -15.07 -1.84
N ALA A 463 4.14 -15.18 -1.12
CA ALA A 463 4.15 -15.50 0.31
C ALA A 463 3.45 -14.41 1.14
N VAL A 464 3.71 -13.14 0.85
CA VAL A 464 3.04 -12.01 1.51
C VAL A 464 1.55 -11.96 1.18
N THR A 465 1.17 -12.23 -0.07
CA THR A 465 -0.25 -12.34 -0.47
C THR A 465 -0.94 -13.45 0.32
N GLY A 466 -0.26 -14.60 0.52
CA GLY A 466 -0.71 -15.69 1.37
C GLY A 466 -0.95 -15.26 2.81
N LEU A 467 -0.02 -14.48 3.40
CA LEU A 467 -0.21 -13.91 4.74
C LEU A 467 -1.42 -12.97 4.78
N GLN A 468 -1.49 -11.99 3.88
CA GLN A 468 -2.57 -10.99 3.85
C GLN A 468 -3.95 -11.64 3.76
N ARG A 469 -4.07 -12.63 2.87
CA ARG A 469 -5.30 -13.42 2.74
C ARG A 469 -5.59 -14.24 4.00
N GLY A 470 -4.57 -14.86 4.58
CA GLY A 470 -4.70 -15.59 5.84
C GLY A 470 -5.24 -14.72 6.97
N LEU A 471 -4.71 -13.50 7.11
CA LEU A 471 -5.20 -12.52 8.09
C LEU A 471 -6.67 -12.12 7.84
N ASN A 472 -7.07 -11.97 6.57
CA ASN A 472 -8.46 -11.70 6.19
C ASN A 472 -9.40 -12.86 6.57
N ILE A 473 -8.99 -14.11 6.29
CA ILE A 473 -9.74 -15.32 6.67
C ILE A 473 -9.91 -15.39 8.19
N LEU A 474 -8.84 -15.18 8.96
CA LEU A 474 -8.90 -15.21 10.43
C LEU A 474 -9.78 -14.11 11.00
N ASN A 475 -9.73 -12.89 10.43
CA ASN A 475 -10.59 -11.80 10.86
C ASN A 475 -12.08 -12.11 10.61
N GLN A 476 -12.40 -12.82 9.53
CA GLN A 476 -13.77 -13.26 9.24
C GLN A 476 -14.22 -14.40 10.15
N ALA A 477 -13.36 -15.39 10.40
CA ALA A 477 -13.69 -16.58 11.21
C ALA A 477 -13.75 -16.28 12.71
N HIS A 478 -12.89 -15.39 13.19
CA HIS A 478 -12.83 -14.97 14.58
C HIS A 478 -13.24 -13.50 14.69
N PRO A 479 -14.54 -13.18 14.78
CA PRO A 479 -14.98 -11.81 14.98
C PRO A 479 -14.47 -11.26 16.32
N LEU A 480 -14.48 -9.94 16.46
CA LEU A 480 -14.15 -9.28 17.72
C LEU A 480 -15.14 -9.67 18.82
N PRO A 481 -14.73 -9.66 20.10
CA PRO A 481 -15.61 -10.03 21.22
C PRO A 481 -16.85 -9.14 21.30
N LYS A 482 -17.91 -9.60 21.98
CA LYS A 482 -19.10 -8.78 22.20
C LYS A 482 -18.76 -7.58 23.10
N ARG A 483 -19.26 -6.42 22.73
CA ARG A 483 -19.12 -5.16 23.49
C ARG A 483 -20.25 -5.01 24.51
N SER A 484 -20.12 -4.00 25.38
CA SER A 484 -21.22 -3.60 26.26
C SER A 484 -22.48 -3.27 25.44
N PRO A 485 -23.69 -3.67 25.90
CA PRO A 485 -24.94 -3.29 25.27
C PRO A 485 -25.12 -1.77 25.09
N ALA A 486 -24.43 -0.95 25.90
CA ALA A 486 -24.50 0.51 25.82
C ALA A 486 -23.92 1.08 24.51
N TYR A 487 -23.00 0.37 23.84
CA TYR A 487 -22.24 0.89 22.69
C TYR A 487 -22.45 0.14 21.37
N GLY A 488 -23.29 -0.90 21.35
CA GLY A 488 -23.54 -1.72 20.16
C GLY A 488 -22.34 -2.59 19.73
N PRO A 489 -22.46 -3.39 18.66
CA PRO A 489 -21.38 -4.27 18.19
C PRO A 489 -20.20 -3.47 17.61
N TYR A 490 -19.03 -4.11 17.49
CA TYR A 490 -17.89 -3.54 16.77
C TYR A 490 -18.21 -3.33 15.28
N SER A 491 -17.63 -2.28 14.70
CA SER A 491 -17.65 -2.01 13.26
C SER A 491 -16.78 -2.99 12.45
N GLY A 492 -15.87 -3.71 13.12
CA GLY A 492 -14.97 -4.70 12.53
C GLY A 492 -13.60 -4.13 12.12
N LEU A 493 -12.64 -5.02 11.85
CA LEU A 493 -11.35 -4.68 11.27
C LEU A 493 -11.49 -4.89 9.76
N GLY A 494 -11.37 -3.84 8.97
CA GLY A 494 -11.43 -3.96 7.50
C GLY A 494 -10.36 -4.94 7.00
N PRO A 495 -10.54 -5.53 5.80
CA PRO A 495 -9.56 -6.43 5.23
C PRO A 495 -8.25 -5.69 4.96
N VAL A 496 -7.13 -6.43 5.05
CA VAL A 496 -5.84 -6.00 4.52
C VAL A 496 -5.85 -6.21 3.01
N ASP A 497 -5.29 -5.26 2.26
CA ASP A 497 -5.13 -5.40 0.82
C ASP A 497 -4.21 -6.60 0.51
N GLU A 498 -4.61 -7.44 -0.46
CA GLU A 498 -3.86 -8.61 -0.91
C GLU A 498 -2.92 -8.24 -2.09
N ASP A 499 -2.02 -7.30 -1.86
CA ASP A 499 -1.13 -6.71 -2.88
C ASP A 499 0.27 -7.34 -2.94
N GLY A 500 0.57 -8.28 -2.03
CA GLY A 500 1.88 -8.92 -1.92
C GLY A 500 2.99 -7.99 -1.42
N ALA A 501 2.63 -6.83 -0.87
CA ALA A 501 3.57 -5.89 -0.26
C ALA A 501 3.47 -5.92 1.28
N TYR A 502 4.58 -6.30 1.93
CA TYR A 502 4.66 -6.23 3.38
C TYR A 502 4.95 -4.79 3.81
N GLY A 503 3.87 -4.03 4.03
CA GLY A 503 3.92 -2.67 4.52
C GLY A 503 3.35 -2.51 5.94
N PRO A 504 3.29 -1.26 6.46
CA PRO A 504 2.82 -0.97 7.81
C PRO A 504 1.39 -1.46 8.14
N GLN A 505 0.53 -1.60 7.14
CA GLN A 505 -0.84 -2.13 7.34
C GLN A 505 -0.82 -3.64 7.55
N THR A 506 -0.14 -4.39 6.68
CA THR A 506 0.07 -5.84 6.82
C THR A 506 0.76 -6.17 8.14
N ASP A 507 1.80 -5.40 8.47
CA ASP A 507 2.56 -5.56 9.71
C ASP A 507 1.71 -5.34 10.97
N PHE A 508 0.91 -4.27 10.99
CA PHE A 508 0.00 -4.02 12.10
C PHE A 508 -1.08 -5.10 12.20
N ALA A 509 -1.64 -5.55 11.07
CA ALA A 509 -2.64 -6.60 11.06
C ALA A 509 -2.07 -7.94 11.56
N LEU A 510 -0.83 -8.28 11.19
CA LEU A 510 -0.10 -9.43 11.74
C LEU A 510 0.02 -9.33 13.27
N LYS A 511 0.52 -8.20 13.77
CA LYS A 511 0.70 -7.96 15.22
C LYS A 511 -0.63 -8.00 15.96
N HIS A 512 -1.66 -7.40 15.40
CA HIS A 512 -3.00 -7.38 15.97
C HIS A 512 -3.62 -8.79 16.03
N ALA A 513 -3.52 -9.56 14.96
CA ALA A 513 -3.99 -10.95 14.94
C ALA A 513 -3.20 -11.82 15.94
N THR A 514 -1.88 -11.66 16.00
CA THR A 514 -1.01 -12.41 16.92
C THR A 514 -1.31 -12.08 18.39
N ALA A 515 -1.53 -10.80 18.72
CA ALA A 515 -1.89 -10.38 20.07
C ALA A 515 -3.26 -10.89 20.51
N ARG A 516 -4.20 -11.07 19.56
CA ARG A 516 -5.58 -11.46 19.84
C ARG A 516 -5.80 -12.98 19.83
N LEU A 517 -5.21 -13.67 18.87
CA LEU A 517 -5.46 -15.09 18.59
C LEU A 517 -4.26 -15.98 18.91
N GLY A 518 -3.08 -15.39 19.13
CA GLY A 518 -1.82 -16.10 19.34
C GLY A 518 -1.13 -16.47 18.02
N PRO A 519 0.17 -16.80 18.09
CA PRO A 519 0.98 -17.05 16.91
C PRO A 519 0.53 -18.28 16.12
N HIS A 520 0.14 -19.36 16.81
CA HIS A 520 -0.33 -20.59 16.17
C HIS A 520 -1.52 -20.34 15.23
N LYS A 521 -2.52 -19.57 15.68
CA LYS A 521 -3.67 -19.23 14.84
C LYS A 521 -3.27 -18.43 13.60
N VAL A 522 -2.26 -17.58 13.71
CA VAL A 522 -1.76 -16.82 12.55
C VAL A 522 -1.00 -17.73 11.57
N GLU A 523 -0.24 -18.71 12.06
CA GLU A 523 0.41 -19.72 11.22
C GLU A 523 -0.61 -20.57 10.46
N GLU A 524 -1.70 -20.97 11.12
CA GLU A 524 -2.84 -21.64 10.48
C GLU A 524 -3.48 -20.76 9.40
N GLY A 525 -3.69 -19.46 9.69
CA GLY A 525 -4.18 -18.50 8.71
C GLY A 525 -3.25 -18.35 7.51
N LEU A 526 -1.93 -18.25 7.73
CA LEU A 526 -0.94 -18.21 6.66
C LEU A 526 -1.03 -19.46 5.76
N ALA A 527 -1.18 -20.64 6.35
CA ALA A 527 -1.34 -21.87 5.61
C ALA A 527 -2.64 -21.87 4.77
N LEU A 528 -3.77 -21.47 5.36
CA LEU A 528 -5.04 -21.34 4.64
C LEU A 528 -4.98 -20.30 3.51
N GLY A 529 -4.32 -19.16 3.73
CA GLY A 529 -4.13 -18.14 2.71
C GLY A 529 -3.28 -18.63 1.53
N ARG A 530 -2.21 -19.38 1.80
CA ARG A 530 -1.39 -20.04 0.77
C ARG A 530 -2.16 -21.13 0.02
N PHE A 531 -2.92 -21.97 0.72
CA PHE A 531 -3.78 -22.97 0.07
C PHE A 531 -4.84 -22.30 -0.83
N ASN A 532 -5.46 -21.21 -0.37
CA ASN A 532 -6.40 -20.46 -1.18
C ASN A 532 -5.75 -19.86 -2.43
N ALA A 533 -4.50 -19.36 -2.33
CA ALA A 533 -3.76 -18.88 -3.49
C ALA A 533 -3.59 -19.99 -4.54
N PHE A 534 -3.24 -21.21 -4.10
CA PHE A 534 -3.22 -22.37 -4.98
C PHE A 534 -4.61 -22.67 -5.59
N ALA A 535 -5.67 -22.68 -4.78
CA ALA A 535 -7.03 -22.95 -5.27
C ALA A 535 -7.49 -21.92 -6.31
N ARG A 536 -7.20 -20.63 -6.11
CA ARG A 536 -7.49 -19.57 -7.07
C ARG A 536 -6.70 -19.74 -8.37
N ASP A 537 -5.42 -20.11 -8.28
CA ASP A 537 -4.59 -20.38 -9.45
C ASP A 537 -5.08 -21.58 -10.24
N ALA A 538 -5.42 -22.67 -9.54
CA ALA A 538 -5.96 -23.88 -10.14
C ALA A 538 -7.29 -23.61 -10.86
N ARG A 539 -8.17 -22.79 -10.27
CA ARG A 539 -9.40 -22.34 -10.91
C ARG A 539 -9.13 -21.49 -12.16
N ARG A 540 -8.20 -20.55 -12.06
CA ARG A 540 -7.84 -19.62 -13.15
C ARG A 540 -7.24 -20.34 -14.35
N THR A 541 -6.37 -21.31 -14.10
CA THR A 541 -5.67 -22.08 -15.15
C THR A 541 -6.47 -23.30 -15.62
N GLY A 542 -7.47 -23.72 -14.85
CA GLY A 542 -8.16 -24.99 -15.05
C GLY A 542 -7.30 -26.22 -14.71
N ASN A 543 -6.14 -26.02 -14.07
CA ASN A 543 -5.21 -27.08 -13.72
C ASN A 543 -5.04 -27.22 -12.19
N ALA A 544 -5.45 -28.35 -11.64
CA ALA A 544 -5.29 -28.69 -10.23
C ALA A 544 -4.05 -29.58 -9.95
N GLU A 545 -3.18 -29.80 -10.92
CA GLU A 545 -1.94 -30.55 -10.74
C GLU A 545 -1.09 -29.97 -9.60
N GLY A 546 -0.45 -30.87 -8.86
CA GLY A 546 0.32 -30.52 -7.67
C GLY A 546 -0.52 -30.33 -6.39
N LEU A 547 -1.83 -30.59 -6.42
CA LEU A 547 -2.70 -30.51 -5.23
C LEU A 547 -2.14 -31.30 -4.04
N GLU A 548 -1.71 -32.55 -4.23
CA GLU A 548 -1.15 -33.37 -3.15
C GLU A 548 0.09 -32.70 -2.54
N ALA A 549 1.08 -32.38 -3.38
CA ALA A 549 2.33 -31.77 -2.95
C ALA A 549 2.09 -30.42 -2.24
N ARG A 550 1.20 -29.58 -2.77
CA ARG A 550 0.87 -28.28 -2.19
C ARG A 550 0.13 -28.42 -0.87
N THR A 551 -0.85 -29.32 -0.78
CA THR A 551 -1.60 -29.55 0.46
C THR A 551 -0.67 -30.04 1.57
N HIS A 552 0.18 -31.02 1.29
CA HIS A 552 1.13 -31.54 2.27
C HIS A 552 2.21 -30.52 2.65
N ALA A 553 2.76 -29.78 1.69
CA ALA A 553 3.79 -28.77 1.98
C ALA A 553 3.26 -27.58 2.79
N ILE A 554 1.99 -27.21 2.60
CA ILE A 554 1.39 -26.04 3.25
C ILE A 554 0.81 -26.41 4.62
N LEU A 555 0.07 -27.51 4.73
CA LEU A 555 -0.72 -27.86 5.91
C LEU A 555 -0.09 -28.99 6.74
N GLY A 556 0.67 -29.89 6.12
CA GLY A 556 1.31 -31.01 6.81
C GLY A 556 2.12 -30.59 8.05
N PRO A 557 2.99 -29.55 7.97
CA PRO A 557 3.77 -29.10 9.13
C PRO A 557 2.94 -28.67 10.35
N LEU A 558 1.64 -28.40 10.20
CA LEU A 558 0.75 -28.06 11.32
C LEU A 558 0.30 -29.28 12.12
N PHE A 559 0.30 -30.47 11.50
CA PHE A 559 -0.27 -31.69 12.09
C PHE A 559 0.76 -32.78 12.36
N ARG A 560 1.88 -32.79 11.62
CA ARG A 560 2.89 -33.84 11.68
C ARG A 560 4.31 -33.25 11.72
N LYS A 561 5.17 -33.88 12.52
CA LYS A 561 6.58 -33.49 12.69
C LYS A 561 7.47 -34.02 11.57
N ASP A 562 7.04 -35.08 10.90
CA ASP A 562 7.72 -35.73 9.79
C ASP A 562 6.68 -36.26 8.79
N ASP A 563 7.17 -36.82 7.68
CA ASP A 563 6.32 -37.35 6.62
C ASP A 563 5.68 -38.71 6.95
N GLN A 564 5.98 -39.31 8.11
CA GLN A 564 5.45 -40.62 8.51
C GLN A 564 4.15 -40.52 9.32
N GLY A 565 3.80 -39.33 9.81
CA GLY A 565 2.52 -39.08 10.48
C GLY A 565 1.29 -39.22 9.55
N PRO A 566 0.10 -39.49 10.12
CA PRO A 566 -1.14 -39.58 9.35
C PRO A 566 -1.42 -38.29 8.59
N LYS A 567 -1.92 -38.41 7.36
CA LYS A 567 -2.15 -37.30 6.42
C LYS A 567 -3.55 -36.74 6.63
N VAL A 568 -3.83 -36.28 7.85
CA VAL A 568 -5.16 -35.80 8.26
C VAL A 568 -5.67 -34.71 7.30
N GLU A 569 -4.77 -33.85 6.81
CA GLU A 569 -5.11 -32.81 5.84
C GLU A 569 -5.66 -33.37 4.51
N ALA A 570 -5.21 -34.54 4.08
CA ALA A 570 -5.72 -35.21 2.89
C ALA A 570 -7.11 -35.78 3.10
N GLY A 571 -7.33 -36.46 4.24
CA GLY A 571 -8.64 -37.02 4.58
C GLY A 571 -9.70 -35.93 4.69
N VAL A 572 -9.38 -34.84 5.41
CA VAL A 572 -10.29 -33.70 5.56
C VAL A 572 -10.55 -32.99 4.24
N LEU A 573 -9.59 -32.94 3.31
CA LEU A 573 -9.82 -32.40 1.97
C LEU A 573 -10.80 -33.27 1.19
N GLN A 574 -10.65 -34.61 1.24
CA GLN A 574 -11.59 -35.54 0.63
C GLN A 574 -13.01 -35.35 1.19
N ASP A 575 -13.16 -35.27 2.51
CA ASP A 575 -14.43 -35.00 3.18
C ASP A 575 -15.02 -33.65 2.78
N THR A 576 -14.19 -32.61 2.69
CA THR A 576 -14.62 -31.28 2.25
C THR A 576 -15.19 -31.32 0.84
N LEU A 577 -14.51 -32.01 -0.08
CA LEU A 577 -14.96 -32.19 -1.46
C LEU A 577 -16.26 -33.00 -1.53
N ASN A 578 -16.41 -34.03 -0.69
CA ASN A 578 -17.67 -34.77 -0.55
C ASN A 578 -18.82 -33.86 -0.08
N GLY A 579 -18.54 -32.91 0.82
CA GLY A 579 -19.47 -31.86 1.22
C GLY A 579 -19.95 -30.96 0.06
N PHE A 580 -19.17 -30.88 -1.02
CA PHE A 580 -19.54 -30.21 -2.27
C PHE A 580 -20.11 -31.17 -3.34
N GLY A 581 -20.57 -32.37 -2.93
CA GLY A 581 -21.26 -33.32 -3.80
C GLY A 581 -20.35 -34.24 -4.61
N GLN A 582 -19.07 -34.35 -4.23
CA GLN A 582 -18.19 -35.38 -4.78
C GLN A 582 -18.42 -36.73 -4.07
N ASP A 583 -17.98 -37.82 -4.69
CA ASP A 583 -18.06 -39.18 -4.15
C ASP A 583 -16.65 -39.78 -4.05
N LEU A 584 -15.90 -39.31 -3.07
CA LEU A 584 -14.55 -39.75 -2.76
C LEU A 584 -14.55 -40.66 -1.54
N LYS A 585 -13.76 -41.74 -1.62
CA LYS A 585 -13.39 -42.50 -0.43
C LYS A 585 -12.44 -41.64 0.41
N VAL A 586 -12.70 -41.57 1.71
CA VAL A 586 -11.81 -40.93 2.68
C VAL A 586 -10.75 -41.94 3.10
N ASP A 587 -9.57 -41.83 2.52
CA ASP A 587 -8.45 -42.75 2.74
C ASP A 587 -7.11 -42.02 2.93
N GLU A 588 -7.17 -40.71 3.21
CA GLU A 588 -6.01 -39.85 3.47
C GLU A 588 -5.02 -39.77 2.30
N TRP A 589 -5.47 -40.09 1.09
CA TRP A 589 -4.64 -40.07 -0.11
C TRP A 589 -5.18 -39.12 -1.18
N ILE A 590 -4.40 -38.08 -1.51
CA ILE A 590 -4.72 -37.14 -2.59
C ILE A 590 -4.24 -37.74 -3.92
N GLY A 591 -4.97 -38.73 -4.42
CA GLY A 591 -4.73 -39.32 -5.72
C GLY A 591 -5.39 -38.56 -6.88
N PRO A 592 -5.27 -39.06 -8.12
CA PRO A 592 -5.86 -38.45 -9.31
C PRO A 592 -7.37 -38.17 -9.22
N LYS A 593 -8.12 -39.03 -8.50
CA LYS A 593 -9.56 -38.84 -8.26
C LYS A 593 -9.83 -37.62 -7.38
N THR A 594 -9.11 -37.46 -6.28
CA THR A 594 -9.21 -36.29 -5.39
C THR A 594 -8.82 -35.02 -6.14
N THR A 595 -7.75 -35.05 -6.93
CA THR A 595 -7.32 -33.91 -7.76
C THR A 595 -8.37 -33.52 -8.81
N ALA A 596 -8.96 -34.50 -9.51
CA ALA A 596 -10.02 -34.26 -10.47
C ALA A 596 -11.29 -33.69 -9.80
N ALA A 597 -11.67 -34.23 -8.64
CA ALA A 597 -12.80 -33.76 -7.85
C ALA A 597 -12.58 -32.32 -7.35
N PHE A 598 -11.38 -31.99 -6.88
CA PHE A 598 -11.00 -30.61 -6.51
C PHE A 598 -11.14 -29.66 -7.70
N GLY A 599 -10.58 -30.02 -8.85
CA GLY A 599 -10.71 -29.24 -10.08
C GLY A 599 -12.17 -29.09 -10.55
N ALA A 600 -13.00 -30.12 -10.35
CA ALA A 600 -14.43 -30.06 -10.65
C ALA A 600 -15.18 -29.11 -9.71
N VAL A 601 -14.97 -29.22 -8.40
CA VAL A 601 -15.57 -28.33 -7.39
C VAL A 601 -15.21 -26.87 -7.66
N LEU A 602 -13.96 -26.57 -8.03
CA LEU A 602 -13.53 -25.19 -8.34
C LEU A 602 -14.16 -24.58 -9.59
N LYS A 603 -14.80 -25.37 -10.47
CA LYS A 603 -15.58 -24.81 -11.60
C LYS A 603 -16.83 -24.11 -11.09
N ASP A 604 -17.48 -24.71 -10.10
CA ASP A 604 -18.81 -24.29 -9.62
C ASP A 604 -18.75 -23.50 -8.31
N GLN A 605 -17.69 -23.68 -7.52
CA GLN A 605 -17.52 -23.05 -6.20
C GLN A 605 -16.45 -21.96 -6.20
N ASP A 606 -16.61 -20.99 -5.30
CA ASP A 606 -15.58 -20.00 -5.02
C ASP A 606 -14.41 -20.64 -4.24
N PRO A 607 -13.14 -20.45 -4.67
CA PRO A 607 -11.96 -20.86 -3.90
C PRO A 607 -12.00 -20.46 -2.42
N ASP A 608 -12.62 -19.31 -2.10
CA ASP A 608 -12.78 -18.84 -0.73
C ASP A 608 -13.75 -19.74 0.05
N ALA A 609 -14.86 -20.15 -0.57
CA ALA A 609 -15.82 -21.07 0.05
C ALA A 609 -15.19 -22.45 0.31
N VAL A 610 -14.42 -22.96 -0.66
CA VAL A 610 -13.70 -24.24 -0.52
C VAL A 610 -12.65 -24.15 0.59
N THR A 611 -11.86 -23.07 0.63
CA THR A 611 -10.84 -22.87 1.67
C THR A 611 -11.47 -22.75 3.06
N LEU A 612 -12.57 -22.00 3.20
CA LEU A 612 -13.27 -21.85 4.48
C LEU A 612 -13.87 -23.18 4.96
N ALA A 613 -14.46 -23.97 4.07
CA ALA A 613 -14.98 -25.30 4.40
C ALA A 613 -13.85 -26.23 4.84
N PHE A 614 -12.73 -26.21 4.11
CA PHE A 614 -11.56 -27.02 4.43
C PHE A 614 -10.94 -26.62 5.78
N GLY A 615 -10.75 -25.31 6.02
CA GLY A 615 -10.23 -24.79 7.27
C GLY A 615 -11.10 -25.13 8.49
N ARG A 616 -12.43 -25.14 8.33
CA ARG A 616 -13.35 -25.61 9.39
C ARG A 616 -13.23 -27.11 9.63
N GLY A 617 -13.16 -27.91 8.56
CA GLY A 617 -12.95 -29.35 8.67
C GLY A 617 -11.65 -29.70 9.41
N LEU A 618 -10.62 -28.88 9.22
CA LEU A 618 -9.32 -29.02 9.89
C LEU A 618 -9.31 -28.49 11.34
N GLY A 619 -10.39 -27.84 11.80
CA GLY A 619 -10.44 -27.21 13.13
C GLY A 619 -9.62 -25.91 13.24
N LEU A 620 -9.27 -25.28 12.12
CA LEU A 620 -8.45 -24.07 12.09
C LEU A 620 -9.29 -22.77 12.27
N LEU A 621 -10.59 -22.83 11.96
CA LEU A 621 -11.51 -21.68 11.93
C LEU A 621 -12.67 -21.78 12.92
#